data_AF-A0A9P7ZVX1-F1
#
_entry.id   AF-A0A9P7ZVX1-F1
#
_cell.length_a   1.000
_cell.length_b   1.000
_cell.length_c   1.000
_cell.angle_alpha   90.00
_cell.angle_beta   90.00
_cell.angle_gamma   90.00
#
_symmetry.space_group_name_H-M   'P 1'
#
loop_
_entity.id
_entity.type
_entity.pdbx_description
1 polymer ?
#
loop_
_entity_poly.entity_id
_entity_poly.type
_entity_poly.pdbx_seq_one_letter_code
_entity_poly.pdbx_strand_id
1 'polypeptide(L)'
;IALSAKLLRVNRANGYVGQIIKRLYYTLAPYLMMAMKALNIEPEAAMLNVRYSENSINQRHATQQPPRSEYQVGVRAKDGPLCTLGFDSNSKEPSQLRVHDLMLGISRFHILVFVADGLKFTTHAGASNQSTNIVSFKELAHNVDRFLSQWRRKWAYGSNLNDGHKDKDLFKVHIIVGSFIPGSQSSLDVMFKRNVGEGRLYLDHTKAVHEKYGFSWQGSSGGLVVVRPDSHLGYRVNGTQSQAWEDVDQYFSSILMNA
;
A
#
# COMPACT_ATOMS: atom_id res chain seq x y z
N ILE A 1 -47.02 33.21 16.16
CA ILE A 1 -46.24 33.96 15.13
C ILE A 1 -44.89 34.49 15.68
N ALA A 2 -44.77 34.88 16.95
CA ALA A 2 -43.50 35.38 17.51
C ALA A 2 -42.40 34.32 17.72
N LEU A 3 -42.74 33.05 17.95
CA LEU A 3 -41.77 31.97 18.21
C LEU A 3 -41.06 31.47 16.93
N SER A 4 -41.76 31.45 15.79
CA SER A 4 -41.20 31.02 14.49
C SER A 4 -40.22 32.03 13.88
N ALA A 5 -40.48 33.33 14.06
CA ALA A 5 -39.57 34.40 13.63
C ALA A 5 -38.25 34.42 14.42
N LYS A 6 -38.27 34.02 15.70
CA LYS A 6 -37.07 33.94 16.55
C LYS A 6 -36.19 32.74 16.18
N LEU A 7 -36.77 31.58 15.90
CA LEU A 7 -36.07 30.38 15.42
C LEU A 7 -35.45 30.57 14.02
N LEU A 8 -36.15 31.23 13.10
CA LEU A 8 -35.63 31.55 11.76
C LEU A 8 -34.46 32.55 11.80
N ARG A 9 -34.45 33.51 12.74
CA ARG A 9 -33.32 34.43 12.94
C ARG A 9 -32.10 33.76 13.55
N VAL A 10 -32.28 32.85 14.52
CA VAL A 10 -31.18 32.10 15.15
C VAL A 10 -30.52 31.14 14.16
N ASN A 11 -31.30 30.45 13.32
CA ASN A 11 -30.74 29.56 12.28
C ASN A 11 -30.03 30.33 11.15
N ARG A 12 -30.51 31.52 10.76
CA ARG A 12 -29.78 32.39 9.81
C ARG A 12 -28.50 32.96 10.40
N ALA A 13 -28.50 33.36 11.67
CA ALA A 13 -27.31 33.85 12.35
C ALA A 13 -26.23 32.76 12.47
N ASN A 14 -26.61 31.53 12.82
CA ASN A 14 -25.70 30.39 12.87
C ASN A 14 -25.12 30.02 11.48
N GLY A 15 -25.93 30.13 10.41
CA GLY A 15 -25.47 29.92 9.04
C GLY A 15 -24.44 30.98 8.58
N TYR A 16 -24.68 32.25 8.91
CA TYR A 16 -23.76 33.35 8.58
C TYR A 16 -22.46 33.29 9.40
N VAL A 17 -22.55 33.01 10.70
CA VAL A 17 -21.37 32.84 11.56
C VAL A 17 -20.54 31.65 11.09
N GLY A 18 -21.17 30.53 10.73
CA GLY A 18 -20.46 29.37 10.17
C GLY A 18 -19.74 29.66 8.84
N GLN A 19 -20.34 30.50 7.97
CA GLN A 19 -19.69 30.93 6.73
C GLN A 19 -18.53 31.91 6.97
N ILE A 20 -18.66 32.81 7.94
CA ILE A 20 -17.59 33.74 8.33
C ILE A 20 -16.43 32.96 8.96
N ILE A 21 -16.70 32.01 9.88
CA ILE A 21 -15.68 31.15 10.48
C ILE A 21 -14.96 30.32 9.40
N LYS A 22 -15.70 29.73 8.45
CA LYS A 22 -15.07 29.01 7.31
C LYS A 22 -14.18 29.93 6.50
N ARG A 23 -14.65 31.12 6.11
CA ARG A 23 -13.83 32.08 5.37
C ARG A 23 -12.61 32.50 6.17
N LEU A 24 -12.76 32.80 7.46
CA LEU A 24 -11.64 33.15 8.33
C LEU A 24 -10.61 32.02 8.39
N TYR A 25 -11.07 30.76 8.53
CA TYR A 25 -10.20 29.60 8.57
C TYR A 25 -9.47 29.38 7.24
N TYR A 26 -10.14 29.48 6.09
CA TYR A 26 -9.46 29.37 4.79
C TYR A 26 -8.45 30.48 4.55
N THR A 27 -8.73 31.70 5.02
CA THR A 27 -7.82 32.84 4.84
C THR A 27 -6.64 32.79 5.81
N LEU A 28 -6.85 32.34 7.06
CA LEU A 28 -5.83 32.35 8.12
C LEU A 28 -5.06 31.03 8.25
N ALA A 29 -5.63 29.90 7.85
CA ALA A 29 -4.98 28.58 7.94
C ALA A 29 -3.61 28.52 7.22
N PRO A 30 -3.41 29.12 6.03
CA PRO A 30 -2.09 29.12 5.38
C PRO A 30 -1.03 29.83 6.21
N TYR A 31 -1.38 30.94 6.85
CA TYR A 31 -0.48 31.72 7.71
C TYR A 31 -0.22 31.04 9.05
N LEU A 32 -1.24 30.41 9.65
CA LEU A 32 -1.09 29.59 10.85
C LEU A 32 -0.21 28.36 10.58
N MET A 33 -0.37 27.70 9.43
CA MET A 33 0.49 26.59 9.02
C MET A 33 1.93 27.02 8.75
N MET A 34 2.13 28.19 8.12
CA MET A 34 3.46 28.78 7.95
C MET A 34 4.11 29.13 9.29
N ALA A 35 3.36 29.70 10.23
CA ALA A 35 3.86 30.03 11.56
C ALA A 35 4.20 28.78 12.38
N MET A 36 3.37 27.74 12.36
CA MET A 36 3.67 26.45 13.01
C MET A 36 4.93 25.80 12.41
N LYS A 37 5.09 25.85 11.09
CA LYS A 37 6.29 25.36 10.40
C LYS A 37 7.53 26.16 10.76
N ALA A 38 7.43 27.49 10.90
CA ALA A 38 8.53 28.36 11.30
C ALA A 38 8.95 28.16 12.77
N LEU A 39 8.02 27.72 13.62
CA LEU A 39 8.28 27.42 15.04
C LEU A 39 8.79 25.99 15.28
N ASN A 40 9.02 25.20 14.22
CA ASN A 40 9.41 23.78 14.34
C ASN A 40 8.47 22.96 15.24
N ILE A 41 7.24 23.42 15.42
CA ILE A 41 6.16 22.63 16.00
C ILE A 41 5.71 21.72 14.88
N GLU A 42 6.53 20.71 14.58
CA GLU A 42 6.02 19.53 13.88
C GLU A 42 4.81 19.06 14.69
N PRO A 43 3.69 18.72 14.05
CA PRO A 43 2.57 18.17 14.78
C PRO A 43 2.96 16.77 15.26
N GLU A 44 3.69 16.67 16.37
CA GLU A 44 3.77 15.45 17.20
C GLU A 44 2.35 14.99 17.60
N ALA A 45 1.37 15.89 17.54
CA ALA A 45 -0.05 15.62 17.75
C ALA A 45 -0.73 14.82 16.62
N ALA A 46 -0.10 14.70 15.44
CA ALA A 46 -0.58 13.75 14.45
C ALA A 46 0.01 12.38 14.81
N MET A 47 -0.82 11.43 15.25
CA MET A 47 -0.46 10.01 15.46
C MET A 47 0.02 9.29 14.17
N LEU A 48 0.43 10.05 13.16
CA LEU A 48 0.96 9.63 11.86
C LEU A 48 2.45 9.31 11.90
N ASN A 49 3.19 9.81 12.91
CA ASN A 49 4.62 9.59 13.09
C ASN A 49 4.94 8.61 14.22
N VAL A 50 3.95 7.86 14.72
CA VAL A 50 4.19 6.78 15.68
C VAL A 50 5.06 5.72 15.04
N ARG A 51 6.10 5.33 15.76
CA ARG A 51 6.99 4.24 15.40
C ARG A 51 7.04 3.23 16.54
N TYR A 52 6.56 2.03 16.26
CA TYR A 52 6.71 0.92 17.19
C TYR A 52 8.14 0.38 17.17
N SER A 53 8.62 -0.03 18.35
CA SER A 53 9.87 -0.77 18.47
C SER A 53 9.76 -2.15 17.83
N GLU A 54 10.92 -2.75 17.57
CA GLU A 54 11.02 -4.13 17.12
C GLU A 54 10.42 -5.07 18.18
N ASN A 55 9.58 -5.99 17.73
CA ASN A 55 8.88 -6.98 18.56
C ASN A 55 8.39 -8.13 17.67
N SER A 56 7.62 -9.06 18.24
CA SER A 56 7.10 -10.22 17.48
C SER A 56 6.26 -9.84 16.25
N ILE A 57 5.66 -8.64 16.19
CA ILE A 57 4.81 -8.19 15.08
C ILE A 57 5.53 -7.14 14.20
N ASN A 58 6.62 -6.56 14.68
CA ASN A 58 7.43 -5.58 13.97
C ASN A 58 8.83 -6.15 13.81
N GLN A 59 9.01 -7.08 12.87
CA GLN A 59 10.26 -7.80 12.72
C GLN A 59 11.08 -7.25 11.56
N ARG A 60 12.40 -7.15 11.73
CA ARG A 60 13.31 -6.84 10.63
C ARG A 60 13.85 -8.13 10.03
N HIS A 61 13.86 -8.22 8.70
CA HIS A 61 14.53 -9.31 8.03
C HIS A 61 16.06 -9.13 8.12
N ALA A 62 16.78 -10.19 8.47
CA ALA A 62 18.21 -10.14 8.81
C ALA A 62 19.11 -9.62 7.68
N THR A 63 18.76 -9.90 6.42
CA THR A 63 19.57 -9.50 5.25
C THR A 63 19.22 -8.12 4.69
N GLN A 64 18.28 -7.40 5.31
CA GLN A 64 17.87 -6.10 4.80
C GLN A 64 18.74 -4.96 5.32
N GLN A 65 19.16 -4.09 4.40
CA GLN A 65 19.68 -2.79 4.78
C GLN A 65 18.56 -1.95 5.43
N PRO A 66 18.85 -1.25 6.54
CA PRO A 66 17.87 -0.39 7.18
C PRO A 66 17.50 0.74 6.21
N PRO A 67 16.20 0.90 5.87
CA PRO A 67 15.77 2.01 5.03
C PRO A 67 15.88 3.33 5.79
N ARG A 68 15.61 4.44 5.10
CA ARG A 68 15.40 5.73 5.76
C ARG A 68 14.34 5.59 6.85
N SER A 69 14.51 6.32 7.96
CA SER A 69 13.70 6.23 9.19
C SER A 69 12.18 6.21 8.94
N GLU A 70 11.73 6.98 7.96
CA GLU A 70 10.33 7.15 7.57
C GLU A 70 9.65 5.90 7.02
N TYR A 71 10.41 4.86 6.67
CA TYR A 71 9.94 3.65 5.98
C TYR A 71 10.41 2.36 6.67
N GLN A 72 10.86 2.49 7.91
CA GLN A 72 11.28 1.36 8.73
C GLN A 72 10.07 0.56 9.22
N VAL A 73 10.28 -0.71 9.49
CA VAL A 73 9.29 -1.54 10.17
C VAL A 73 8.87 -0.87 11.49
N GLY A 74 7.57 -0.93 11.78
CA GLY A 74 6.93 -0.29 12.94
C GLY A 74 6.36 1.10 12.67
N VAL A 75 6.56 1.70 11.49
CA VAL A 75 5.93 2.98 11.11
C VAL A 75 4.65 2.75 10.29
N ARG A 76 3.78 3.76 10.20
CA ARG A 76 2.60 3.71 9.33
C ARG A 76 3.00 3.63 7.86
N ALA A 77 2.31 2.78 7.09
CA ALA A 77 2.43 2.67 5.65
C ALA A 77 2.21 4.05 5.00
N LYS A 78 3.22 4.52 4.27
CA LYS A 78 3.19 5.85 3.65
C LYS A 78 2.38 5.81 2.35
N ASP A 79 1.60 6.85 2.17
CA ASP A 79 0.77 6.97 0.99
C ASP A 79 1.58 7.41 -0.25
N GLY A 80 1.04 7.17 -1.43
CA GLY A 80 1.66 7.56 -2.69
C GLY A 80 0.76 7.31 -3.90
N PRO A 81 0.98 8.04 -5.00
CA PRO A 81 0.21 7.86 -6.21
C PRO A 81 0.58 6.56 -6.91
N LEU A 82 -0.43 5.85 -7.39
CA LEU A 82 -0.35 4.67 -8.24
C LEU A 82 -1.27 4.87 -9.44
N CYS A 83 -1.07 4.07 -10.48
CA CYS A 83 -1.99 3.99 -11.62
C CYS A 83 -2.49 2.56 -11.74
N THR A 84 -3.78 2.41 -12.01
CA THR A 84 -4.29 1.11 -12.46
C THR A 84 -3.83 0.90 -13.89
N LEU A 85 -3.38 -0.32 -14.17
CA LEU A 85 -3.12 -0.75 -15.53
C LEU A 85 -4.34 -1.56 -15.98
N GLY A 86 -5.12 -1.00 -16.88
CA GLY A 86 -6.31 -1.62 -17.45
C GLY A 86 -6.45 -1.21 -18.91
N PHE A 87 -6.46 -2.19 -19.80
CA PHE A 87 -7.01 -2.03 -21.15
C PHE A 87 -8.50 -2.35 -21.07
N ASP A 88 -9.26 -1.61 -20.27
CA ASP A 88 -10.71 -1.66 -20.43
C ASP A 88 -10.98 -1.01 -21.79
N SER A 89 -11.53 -1.78 -22.73
CA SER A 89 -11.87 -1.33 -24.08
C SER A 89 -12.80 -0.09 -24.10
N ASN A 90 -13.34 0.30 -22.94
CA ASN A 90 -14.18 1.49 -22.74
C ASN A 90 -13.58 2.59 -21.85
N SER A 91 -12.43 2.41 -21.19
CA SER A 91 -11.76 3.49 -20.45
C SER A 91 -10.37 3.76 -21.02
N LYS A 92 -10.24 4.92 -21.68
CA LYS A 92 -9.04 5.27 -22.46
C LYS A 92 -7.87 5.80 -21.62
N GLU A 93 -8.04 5.96 -20.31
CA GLU A 93 -7.00 6.56 -19.46
C GLU A 93 -6.78 5.74 -18.17
N PRO A 94 -5.51 5.50 -17.79
CA PRO A 94 -5.19 4.84 -16.53
C PRO A 94 -5.74 5.67 -15.37
N SER A 95 -6.60 5.05 -14.54
CA SER A 95 -7.14 5.74 -13.37
C SER A 95 -6.06 5.91 -12.30
N GLN A 96 -5.88 7.13 -11.84
CA GLN A 96 -4.99 7.43 -10.72
C GLN A 96 -5.62 6.92 -9.42
N LEU A 97 -4.82 6.20 -8.63
CA LEU A 97 -5.16 5.61 -7.35
C LEU A 97 -4.09 6.00 -6.33
N ARG A 98 -4.35 5.80 -5.04
CA ARG A 98 -3.37 5.96 -3.98
C ARG A 98 -3.09 4.62 -3.28
N VAL A 99 -1.91 4.47 -2.69
CA VAL A 99 -1.55 3.27 -1.92
C VAL A 99 -2.57 3.01 -0.80
N HIS A 100 -3.06 4.06 -0.15
CA HIS A 100 -4.07 3.91 0.91
C HIS A 100 -5.41 3.39 0.40
N ASP A 101 -5.76 3.64 -0.87
CA ASP A 101 -6.98 3.09 -1.47
C ASP A 101 -6.90 1.56 -1.68
N LEU A 102 -5.70 0.98 -1.62
CA LEU A 102 -5.49 -0.48 -1.65
C LEU A 102 -5.70 -1.16 -0.31
N MET A 103 -5.67 -0.40 0.79
CA MET A 103 -5.80 -0.88 2.16
C MET A 103 -7.27 -1.05 2.52
N LEU A 104 -7.94 -1.95 1.78
CA LEU A 104 -9.37 -2.22 1.89
C LEU A 104 -9.69 -3.25 2.97
N GLY A 105 -10.79 -3.03 3.66
CA GLY A 105 -11.34 -3.95 4.66
C GLY A 105 -10.70 -3.82 6.03
N ILE A 106 -11.43 -4.26 7.05
CA ILE A 106 -11.01 -4.14 8.45
C ILE A 106 -10.27 -5.43 8.83
N SER A 107 -9.25 -5.31 9.69
CA SER A 107 -8.52 -6.46 10.26
C SER A 107 -7.68 -7.29 9.27
N ARG A 108 -7.40 -6.78 8.06
CA ARG A 108 -6.69 -7.51 6.99
C ARG A 108 -5.21 -7.16 6.91
N PHE A 109 -4.38 -8.14 6.58
CA PHE A 109 -3.00 -7.92 6.18
C PHE A 109 -2.92 -7.62 4.70
N HIS A 110 -2.15 -6.60 4.33
CA HIS A 110 -1.87 -6.24 2.95
C HIS A 110 -0.41 -6.49 2.63
N ILE A 111 -0.15 -7.25 1.58
CA ILE A 111 1.19 -7.56 1.08
C ILE A 111 1.39 -6.72 -0.17
N LEU A 112 2.27 -5.72 -0.06
CA LEU A 112 2.71 -4.91 -1.19
C LEU A 112 3.95 -5.55 -1.81
N VAL A 113 3.84 -5.98 -3.06
CA VAL A 113 4.91 -6.62 -3.81
C VAL A 113 5.49 -5.61 -4.79
N PHE A 114 6.69 -5.13 -4.53
CA PHE A 114 7.40 -4.17 -5.36
C PHE A 114 8.26 -4.89 -6.39
N VAL A 115 8.14 -4.50 -7.66
CA VAL A 115 8.90 -5.07 -8.78
C VAL A 115 9.54 -3.92 -9.56
N ALA A 116 10.87 -3.83 -9.50
CA ALA A 116 11.62 -2.67 -9.98
C ALA A 116 11.66 -2.56 -11.51
N ASP A 117 12.27 -3.54 -12.19
CA ASP A 117 12.31 -3.55 -13.64
C ASP A 117 10.99 -4.11 -14.17
N GLY A 118 10.40 -3.42 -15.15
CA GLY A 118 9.30 -3.96 -15.93
C GLY A 118 9.71 -5.34 -16.42
N LEU A 119 9.09 -6.36 -15.81
CA LEU A 119 9.40 -7.78 -15.91
C LEU A 119 10.07 -8.08 -17.26
N LYS A 120 11.41 -8.07 -17.29
CA LYS A 120 12.12 -8.30 -18.54
C LYS A 120 11.78 -9.73 -18.93
N PHE A 121 11.10 -9.88 -20.06
CA PHE A 121 10.93 -11.16 -20.73
C PHE A 121 12.32 -11.62 -21.11
N THR A 122 13.00 -12.32 -20.21
CA THR A 122 14.28 -12.95 -20.53
C THR A 122 13.97 -14.10 -21.47
N THR A 123 13.92 -13.81 -22.77
CA THR A 123 14.42 -14.75 -23.76
C THR A 123 15.89 -14.94 -23.42
N HIS A 124 16.26 -16.17 -23.08
CA HIS A 124 17.64 -16.56 -22.80
C HIS A 124 18.58 -16.03 -23.89
N ALA A 125 19.52 -15.15 -23.53
CA ALA A 125 20.87 -14.98 -24.07
C ALA A 125 21.35 -13.53 -23.82
N GLY A 126 22.35 -13.36 -22.94
CA GLY A 126 23.05 -12.08 -22.83
C GLY A 126 23.60 -11.83 -21.45
N ALA A 127 24.86 -12.17 -21.25
CA ALA A 127 25.62 -11.94 -20.04
C ALA A 127 25.72 -10.44 -19.69
N SER A 128 25.34 -10.08 -18.46
CA SER A 128 26.00 -8.99 -17.75
C SER A 128 26.20 -9.42 -16.29
N ASN A 129 27.44 -9.23 -15.81
CA ASN A 129 27.98 -9.77 -14.55
C ASN A 129 27.49 -9.00 -13.30
N GLN A 130 26.18 -8.92 -13.08
CA GLN A 130 25.61 -8.60 -11.77
C GLN A 130 24.37 -9.48 -11.54
N SER A 131 24.45 -10.35 -10.54
CA SER A 131 23.45 -11.34 -10.16
C SER A 131 22.18 -10.73 -9.58
N THR A 132 21.45 -9.94 -10.37
CA THR A 132 20.10 -9.50 -9.99
C THR A 132 19.13 -10.63 -10.33
N ASN A 133 18.65 -11.31 -9.30
CA ASN A 133 17.63 -12.36 -9.44
C ASN A 133 16.30 -11.72 -9.85
N ILE A 134 16.11 -11.53 -11.15
CA ILE A 134 14.89 -10.98 -11.75
C ILE A 134 13.89 -12.13 -11.91
N VAL A 135 12.76 -12.05 -11.20
CA VAL A 135 11.69 -13.06 -11.24
C VAL A 135 10.83 -12.88 -12.49
N SER A 136 10.52 -13.99 -13.17
CA SER A 136 9.62 -13.96 -14.33
C SER A 136 8.17 -13.69 -13.90
N PHE A 137 7.36 -13.09 -14.78
CA PHE A 137 5.96 -12.83 -14.47
C PHE A 137 5.17 -14.12 -14.16
N LYS A 138 5.46 -15.21 -14.89
CA LYS A 138 4.81 -16.50 -14.67
C LYS A 138 5.11 -17.05 -13.28
N GLU A 139 6.35 -16.91 -12.85
CA GLU A 139 6.77 -17.30 -11.50
C GLU A 139 6.14 -16.38 -10.43
N LEU A 140 6.08 -15.07 -10.68
CA LEU A 140 5.40 -14.13 -9.78
C LEU A 140 3.91 -14.48 -9.63
N ALA A 141 3.21 -14.77 -10.74
CA ALA A 141 1.81 -15.21 -10.72
C ALA A 141 1.63 -16.50 -9.93
N HIS A 142 2.50 -17.47 -10.19
CA HIS A 142 2.49 -18.74 -9.50
C HIS A 142 2.70 -18.56 -7.99
N ASN A 143 3.66 -17.73 -7.58
CA ASN A 143 3.93 -17.46 -6.17
C ASN A 143 2.72 -16.77 -5.51
N VAL A 144 2.14 -15.76 -6.15
CA VAL A 144 0.93 -15.10 -5.64
C VAL A 144 -0.18 -16.12 -5.41
N ASP A 145 -0.49 -16.94 -6.42
CA ASP A 145 -1.59 -17.91 -6.33
C ASP A 145 -1.32 -18.98 -5.27
N ARG A 146 -0.10 -19.51 -5.24
CA ARG A 146 0.34 -20.52 -4.28
C ARG A 146 0.24 -20.01 -2.85
N PHE A 147 0.89 -18.89 -2.54
CA PHE A 147 0.99 -18.38 -1.18
C PHE A 147 -0.33 -17.79 -0.70
N LEU A 148 -1.05 -17.05 -1.55
CA LEU A 148 -2.35 -16.51 -1.16
C LEU A 148 -3.36 -17.64 -0.87
N SER A 149 -3.40 -18.69 -1.69
CA SER A 149 -4.22 -19.87 -1.44
C SER A 149 -3.78 -20.65 -0.20
N GLN A 150 -2.47 -20.77 0.02
CA GLN A 150 -1.92 -21.41 1.23
C GLN A 150 -2.31 -20.63 2.49
N TRP A 151 -2.12 -19.31 2.53
CA TRP A 151 -2.43 -18.48 3.69
C TRP A 151 -3.91 -18.47 4.02
N ARG A 152 -4.79 -18.37 3.01
CA ARG A 152 -6.26 -18.46 3.19
C ARG A 152 -6.71 -19.82 3.74
N ARG A 153 -5.96 -20.90 3.48
CA ARG A 153 -6.23 -22.23 4.04
C ARG A 153 -5.69 -22.40 5.45
N LYS A 154 -4.52 -21.82 5.75
CA LYS A 154 -3.88 -21.91 7.08
C LYS A 154 -4.56 -21.03 8.12
N TRP A 155 -4.98 -19.83 7.72
CA TRP A 155 -5.53 -18.82 8.61
C TRP A 155 -6.81 -18.23 8.04
N ALA A 156 -7.85 -18.22 8.86
CA ALA A 156 -9.14 -17.65 8.55
C ALA A 156 -9.64 -16.82 9.74
N TYR A 157 -10.59 -15.92 9.50
CA TYR A 157 -11.27 -15.26 10.61
C TYR A 157 -12.08 -16.27 11.43
N GLY A 158 -11.82 -16.35 12.73
CA GLY A 158 -12.69 -17.06 13.67
C GLY A 158 -13.99 -16.32 13.97
N SER A 159 -14.11 -15.03 13.60
CA SER A 159 -15.27 -14.20 13.89
C SER A 159 -16.06 -13.84 12.63
N ASN A 160 -17.39 -13.70 12.76
CA ASN A 160 -18.27 -13.14 11.73
C ASN A 160 -18.15 -11.61 11.67
N LEU A 161 -16.93 -11.10 11.49
CA LEU A 161 -16.71 -9.68 11.29
C LEU A 161 -17.41 -9.25 9.99
N ASN A 162 -18.37 -8.33 10.08
CA ASN A 162 -18.99 -7.70 8.93
C ASN A 162 -18.26 -6.39 8.65
N ASP A 163 -17.28 -6.42 7.75
CA ASP A 163 -16.49 -5.26 7.37
C ASP A 163 -16.98 -4.61 6.06
N GLY A 164 -18.19 -4.96 5.61
CA GLY A 164 -18.78 -4.44 4.36
C GLY A 164 -18.20 -5.06 3.09
N HIS A 165 -17.27 -5.99 3.19
CA HIS A 165 -16.74 -6.74 2.06
C HIS A 165 -17.33 -8.16 2.02
N LYS A 166 -17.59 -8.66 0.80
CA LYS A 166 -18.17 -9.99 0.60
C LYS A 166 -17.18 -11.11 0.90
N ASP A 167 -15.91 -10.90 0.57
CA ASP A 167 -14.85 -11.83 0.91
C ASP A 167 -14.44 -11.66 2.37
N LYS A 168 -14.14 -12.78 3.05
CA LYS A 168 -13.63 -12.79 4.44
C LYS A 168 -12.15 -13.16 4.47
N ASP A 169 -11.40 -12.74 3.45
CA ASP A 169 -9.99 -13.09 3.36
C ASP A 169 -9.16 -12.22 4.31
N LEU A 170 -8.31 -12.86 5.10
CA LEU A 170 -7.38 -12.17 6.00
C LEU A 170 -6.23 -11.49 5.24
N PHE A 171 -5.90 -11.98 4.05
CA PHE A 171 -4.74 -11.54 3.27
C PHE A 171 -5.13 -10.94 1.93
N LYS A 172 -4.52 -9.81 1.62
CA LYS A 172 -4.66 -9.10 0.34
C LYS A 172 -3.29 -8.84 -0.27
N VAL A 173 -3.10 -9.21 -1.52
CA VAL A 173 -1.82 -9.05 -2.24
C VAL A 173 -1.99 -8.01 -3.34
N HIS A 174 -1.05 -7.08 -3.44
CA HIS A 174 -1.04 -6.02 -4.45
C HIS A 174 0.34 -5.93 -5.09
N ILE A 175 0.40 -5.93 -6.42
CA ILE A 175 1.67 -5.92 -7.16
C ILE A 175 1.89 -4.52 -7.71
N ILE A 176 3.01 -3.90 -7.36
CA ILE A 176 3.39 -2.54 -7.75
C ILE A 176 4.64 -2.65 -8.62
N VAL A 177 4.51 -2.31 -9.90
CA VAL A 177 5.64 -2.32 -10.86
C VAL A 177 6.18 -0.92 -11.07
N GLY A 178 7.50 -0.81 -11.22
CA GLY A 178 8.16 0.46 -11.49
C GLY A 178 7.96 0.91 -12.94
N SER A 179 8.30 0.05 -13.89
CA SER A 179 8.18 0.33 -15.33
C SER A 179 7.34 -0.73 -16.03
N PHE A 180 6.70 -0.36 -17.13
CA PHE A 180 5.91 -1.26 -17.96
C PHE A 180 6.30 -1.08 -19.43
N ILE A 181 6.64 -2.17 -20.12
CA ILE A 181 6.85 -2.18 -21.58
C ILE A 181 5.57 -2.75 -22.21
N PRO A 182 4.77 -1.94 -22.92
CA PRO A 182 3.61 -2.41 -23.67
C PRO A 182 4.10 -3.34 -24.80
N GLY A 183 3.67 -4.60 -24.81
CA GLY A 183 4.01 -5.52 -25.92
C GLY A 183 3.92 -7.02 -25.64
N SER A 184 3.82 -7.44 -24.38
CA SER A 184 3.77 -8.86 -24.01
C SER A 184 2.49 -9.18 -23.22
N GLN A 185 1.38 -9.26 -23.94
CA GLN A 185 0.04 -9.13 -23.34
C GLN A 185 -0.50 -10.43 -22.70
N SER A 186 -0.14 -11.62 -23.18
CA SER A 186 -0.91 -12.83 -22.83
C SER A 186 -0.84 -13.25 -21.37
N SER A 187 0.33 -13.13 -20.73
CA SER A 187 0.47 -13.49 -19.30
C SER A 187 0.07 -12.31 -18.40
N LEU A 188 0.47 -11.09 -18.75
CA LEU A 188 0.19 -9.87 -17.99
C LEU A 188 -1.31 -9.55 -17.88
N ASP A 189 -2.08 -9.86 -18.93
CA ASP A 189 -3.54 -9.71 -18.95
C ASP A 189 -4.24 -10.41 -17.79
N VAL A 190 -3.71 -11.56 -17.34
CA VAL A 190 -4.29 -12.31 -16.23
C VAL A 190 -4.19 -11.51 -14.94
N MET A 191 -3.07 -10.83 -14.67
CA MET A 191 -2.92 -10.02 -13.44
C MET A 191 -3.64 -8.68 -13.49
N PHE A 192 -3.78 -8.06 -14.67
CA PHE A 192 -4.56 -6.82 -14.82
C PHE A 192 -6.02 -7.00 -14.47
N LYS A 193 -6.56 -8.18 -14.81
CA LYS A 193 -7.97 -8.54 -14.62
C LYS A 193 -8.28 -9.09 -13.23
N ARG A 194 -7.28 -9.27 -12.35
CA ARG A 194 -7.51 -9.74 -10.98
C ARG A 194 -8.24 -8.69 -10.17
N ASN A 195 -9.02 -9.15 -9.19
CA ASN A 195 -9.65 -8.24 -8.23
C ASN A 195 -8.60 -7.59 -7.34
N VAL A 196 -8.96 -6.43 -6.77
CA VAL A 196 -8.12 -5.73 -5.80
C VAL A 196 -7.78 -6.66 -4.63
N GLY A 197 -6.50 -6.78 -4.30
CA GLY A 197 -6.02 -7.66 -3.23
C GLY A 197 -5.89 -9.14 -3.60
N GLU A 198 -6.09 -9.52 -4.87
CA GLU A 198 -5.82 -10.88 -5.37
C GLU A 198 -4.52 -10.97 -6.19
N GLY A 199 -3.63 -9.99 -6.04
CA GLY A 199 -2.44 -9.83 -6.87
C GLY A 199 -2.69 -9.02 -8.13
N ARG A 200 -3.64 -8.06 -8.08
CA ARG A 200 -3.81 -7.09 -9.16
C ARG A 200 -2.54 -6.24 -9.31
N LEU A 201 -2.23 -5.91 -10.55
CA LEU A 201 -1.04 -5.15 -10.91
C LEU A 201 -1.33 -3.64 -11.02
N TYR A 202 -0.45 -2.84 -10.44
CA TYR A 202 -0.48 -1.38 -10.37
C TYR A 202 0.86 -0.81 -10.82
N LEU A 203 0.85 0.38 -11.43
CA LEU A 203 2.03 1.08 -11.90
C LEU A 203 2.40 2.23 -10.95
N ASP A 204 3.65 2.25 -10.51
CA ASP A 204 4.27 3.42 -9.89
C ASP A 204 4.97 4.27 -10.95
N HIS A 205 4.18 5.06 -11.68
CA HIS A 205 4.67 5.91 -12.76
C HIS A 205 5.63 7.02 -12.26
N THR A 206 5.52 7.38 -10.97
CA THR A 206 6.32 8.46 -10.36
C THR A 206 7.64 7.99 -9.77
N LYS A 207 7.86 6.67 -9.64
CA LYS A 207 8.96 6.05 -8.89
C LYS A 207 8.94 6.30 -7.37
N ALA A 208 8.12 7.24 -6.92
CA ALA A 208 8.11 7.71 -5.55
C ALA A 208 7.67 6.62 -4.59
N VAL A 209 6.80 5.69 -5.00
CA VAL A 209 6.34 4.63 -4.10
C VAL A 209 7.43 3.58 -3.89
N HIS A 210 8.13 3.14 -4.94
CA HIS A 210 9.28 2.25 -4.80
C HIS A 210 10.33 2.82 -3.85
N GLU A 211 10.73 4.06 -4.08
CA GLU A 211 11.75 4.74 -3.27
C GLU A 211 11.31 4.90 -1.81
N LYS A 212 10.04 5.27 -1.58
CA LYS A 212 9.46 5.32 -0.24
C LYS A 212 9.63 3.98 0.45
N TYR A 213 9.21 2.87 -0.14
CA TYR A 213 9.31 1.57 0.54
C TYR A 213 10.74 0.97 0.57
N GLY A 214 11.74 1.71 0.09
CA GLY A 214 13.15 1.36 0.16
C GLY A 214 13.57 0.38 -0.92
N PHE A 215 12.86 0.33 -2.04
CA PHE A 215 13.22 -0.46 -3.20
C PHE A 215 13.68 0.46 -4.32
N SER A 216 14.78 0.09 -4.98
CA SER A 216 15.19 0.82 -6.18
C SER A 216 14.17 0.55 -7.29
N TRP A 217 13.75 1.62 -7.97
CA TRP A 217 12.82 1.56 -9.10
C TRP A 217 13.42 0.89 -10.34
N GLN A 218 14.75 0.74 -10.43
CA GLN A 218 15.45 0.11 -11.55
C GLN A 218 16.53 -0.86 -11.06
N GLY A 219 16.75 -1.92 -11.84
CA GLY A 219 17.87 -2.86 -11.67
C GLY A 219 17.88 -3.59 -10.33
N SER A 220 16.74 -3.71 -9.64
CA SER A 220 16.64 -4.39 -8.35
C SER A 220 15.69 -5.58 -8.40
N SER A 221 15.86 -6.53 -7.48
CA SER A 221 14.97 -7.68 -7.31
C SER A 221 13.60 -7.30 -6.72
N GLY A 222 13.39 -6.01 -6.39
CA GLY A 222 12.21 -5.54 -5.69
C GLY A 222 12.13 -6.09 -4.25
N GLY A 223 10.93 -6.27 -3.75
CA GLY A 223 10.71 -6.84 -2.42
C GLY A 223 9.25 -6.91 -2.00
N LEU A 224 9.00 -7.55 -0.87
CA LEU A 224 7.67 -7.65 -0.27
C LEU A 224 7.62 -6.81 1.01
N VAL A 225 6.51 -6.12 1.22
CA VAL A 225 6.20 -5.37 2.44
C VAL A 225 4.88 -5.89 2.98
N VAL A 226 4.88 -6.31 4.25
CA VAL A 226 3.66 -6.67 4.97
C VAL A 226 3.17 -5.44 5.73
N VAL A 227 2.00 -4.97 5.37
CA VAL A 227 1.23 -3.96 6.08
C VAL A 227 0.20 -4.67 6.95
N ARG A 228 0.21 -4.34 8.22
CA ARG A 228 -0.70 -4.87 9.24
C ARG A 228 -2.09 -4.25 9.11
N PRO A 229 -3.10 -4.83 9.78
CA PRO A 229 -4.45 -4.27 9.77
C PRO A 229 -4.58 -2.85 10.33
N ASP A 230 -3.67 -2.43 11.19
CA ASP A 230 -3.60 -1.08 11.74
C ASP A 230 -2.81 -0.11 10.84
N SER A 231 -2.60 -0.49 9.57
CA SER A 231 -1.86 0.28 8.56
C SER A 231 -0.38 0.50 8.87
N HIS A 232 0.24 -0.25 9.79
CA HIS A 232 1.69 -0.16 10.05
C HIS A 232 2.48 -1.24 9.30
N LEU A 233 3.74 -0.95 8.99
CA LEU A 233 4.66 -1.91 8.38
C LEU A 233 5.08 -2.93 9.43
N GLY A 234 4.67 -4.19 9.27
CA GLY A 234 5.01 -5.26 10.21
C GLY A 234 6.25 -6.05 9.79
N TYR A 235 6.44 -6.22 8.48
CA TYR A 235 7.56 -6.99 7.93
C TYR A 235 7.97 -6.48 6.56
N ARG A 236 9.23 -6.74 6.20
CA ARG A 236 9.76 -6.40 4.89
C ARG A 236 10.88 -7.36 4.52
N VAL A 237 10.90 -7.81 3.27
CA VAL A 237 11.92 -8.71 2.73
C VAL A 237 12.34 -8.28 1.33
N ASN A 238 13.62 -8.50 0.98
CA ASN A 238 14.15 -8.16 -0.34
C ASN A 238 13.94 -9.30 -1.33
N GLY A 239 13.63 -8.93 -2.56
CA GLY A 239 13.37 -9.89 -3.64
C GLY A 239 11.93 -10.35 -3.71
N THR A 240 11.60 -10.98 -4.83
CA THR A 240 10.26 -11.45 -5.18
C THR A 240 10.22 -12.95 -5.50
N GLN A 241 11.37 -13.62 -5.37
CA GLN A 241 11.56 -15.05 -5.56
C GLN A 241 10.88 -15.86 -4.45
N SER A 242 10.66 -17.15 -4.67
CA SER A 242 9.93 -18.03 -3.75
C SER A 242 10.39 -17.92 -2.29
N GLN A 243 11.70 -17.82 -2.03
CA GLN A 243 12.26 -17.62 -0.69
C GLN A 243 11.67 -16.42 0.05
N ALA A 244 11.51 -15.27 -0.61
CA ALA A 244 10.96 -14.07 0.02
C ALA A 244 9.50 -14.28 0.45
N TRP A 245 8.74 -15.09 -0.27
CA TRP A 245 7.37 -15.47 0.10
C TRP A 245 7.35 -16.46 1.27
N GLU A 246 8.32 -17.37 1.33
CA GLU A 246 8.50 -18.29 2.46
C GLU A 246 8.89 -17.53 3.74
N ASP A 247 9.74 -16.52 3.64
CA ASP A 247 10.10 -15.66 4.77
C ASP A 247 8.87 -14.90 5.30
N VAL A 248 7.98 -14.45 4.40
CA VAL A 248 6.70 -13.85 4.78
C VAL A 248 5.74 -14.87 5.43
N ASP A 249 5.68 -16.11 4.91
CA ASP A 249 4.90 -17.20 5.53
C ASP A 249 5.42 -17.54 6.94
N GLN A 250 6.73 -17.53 7.14
CA GLN A 250 7.37 -17.71 8.44
C GLN A 250 7.03 -16.55 9.39
N TYR A 251 7.09 -15.31 8.91
CA TYR A 251 6.64 -14.15 9.68
C TYR A 251 5.18 -14.32 10.14
N PHE A 252 4.26 -14.67 9.23
CA PHE A 252 2.86 -14.90 9.61
C PHE A 252 2.70 -16.05 10.60
N SER A 253 3.43 -17.14 10.42
CA SER A 253 3.41 -18.28 11.35
C SER A 253 3.90 -17.93 12.76
N SER A 254 4.70 -16.86 12.90
CA SER A 254 5.16 -16.38 14.21
C SER A 254 4.16 -15.49 14.95
N ILE A 255 3.16 -14.93 14.24
CA ILE A 255 2.20 -13.97 14.81
C ILE A 255 0.74 -14.45 14.77
N LEU A 256 0.40 -15.40 13.89
CA LEU A 256 -0.93 -15.95 13.73
C LEU A 256 -0.97 -17.38 14.27
N MET A 257 -2.08 -17.72 14.91
CA MET A 257 -2.37 -19.10 15.30
C MET A 257 -3.10 -19.80 14.15
N ASN A 258 -2.73 -21.04 13.86
CA ASN A 258 -3.43 -21.86 12.88
C ASN A 258 -4.91 -22.01 13.29
N ALA A 259 -5.80 -21.85 12.31
CA ALA A 259 -7.23 -22.01 12.51
C ALA A 259 -7.62 -23.47 12.76
#